data_AF-A0A0B7NYB5-F1
#
_entry.id   AF-A0A0B7NYB5-F1
#
_cell.length_a   1.000
_cell.length_b   1.000
_cell.length_c   1.000
_cell.angle_alpha   90.00
_cell.angle_beta   90.00
_cell.angle_gamma   90.00
#
_symmetry.space_group_name_H-M   'P 1'
#
loop_
_entity.id
_entity.type
_entity.pdbx_description
1 polymer ?
#
loop_
_entity_poly.entity_id
_entity_poly.type
_entity_poly.pdbx_seq_one_letter_code
_entity_poly.pdbx_strand_id
1 'polypeptide(L)'
;MEVWQNNAFVTVLVGGVAFLVLFLPYVVWSFHRFGQLSFRRIIGWAAVCVYFTGLAVYTLVPFPEDPQAFCASTHVGYNLHPLEFITDIRTQTAGMGLRTALTSAVVLQVVFNVVLFVPLGVLLHRYFRRGVITSTLIGLIVSVCIETTQYTGFFGLLPCAYRVADVDDVITNTAGTLIGALIAPLLLFWMPASRTLTSTRLVARPVTSMRRWVGMVVDGFLFYLIAASSSIAVLVAGRLLSWWPVEAEPEWISPAGDVVALLMVFVIPSLTGRGGSLGQRVVWLTPRWPAAAGSGDGSGGSVGADSSGGTVGGGWPDDAAPDGGQMGGGTYRGGSLDSGSASSGLLDSRTLANGPLWRRLARSLVVVGPLVATRVLQLFIGEPVSGALNALSTLVIVLAVVMVVPTRSHRSLSGWLTGADMVDSRSVTPTVAGPGAGDTGVGGSGAADPA
;
A
#
# COMPACT_ATOMS: atom_id res chain seq x y z
N MET A 1 -36.71 -3.31 -0.66
CA MET A 1 -35.61 -2.62 -1.37
C MET A 1 -34.59 -2.05 -0.40
N GLU A 2 -35.03 -1.53 0.76
CA GLU A 2 -34.14 -1.04 1.84
C GLU A 2 -33.16 -2.10 2.36
N VAL A 3 -33.60 -3.37 2.46
CA VAL A 3 -32.75 -4.52 2.85
C VAL A 3 -31.50 -4.68 1.98
N TRP A 4 -31.71 -4.68 0.67
CA TRP A 4 -30.64 -4.83 -0.31
C TRP A 4 -29.74 -3.60 -0.35
N GLN A 5 -30.29 -2.41 -0.08
CA GLN A 5 -29.54 -1.15 0.00
C GLN A 5 -28.64 -1.11 1.25
N ASN A 6 -29.14 -1.55 2.41
CA ASN A 6 -28.37 -1.61 3.64
C ASN A 6 -27.23 -2.65 3.54
N ASN A 7 -27.52 -3.84 3.03
CA ASN A 7 -26.50 -4.87 2.83
C ASN A 7 -25.45 -4.44 1.79
N ALA A 8 -25.85 -3.74 0.72
CA ALA A 8 -24.92 -3.18 -0.25
C ALA A 8 -24.03 -2.11 0.37
N PHE A 9 -24.60 -1.19 1.17
CA PHE A 9 -23.84 -0.14 1.84
C PHE A 9 -22.83 -0.73 2.84
N VAL A 10 -23.27 -1.64 3.71
CA VAL A 10 -22.40 -2.34 4.67
C VAL A 10 -21.30 -3.10 3.93
N THR A 11 -21.64 -3.80 2.84
CA THR A 11 -20.67 -4.51 2.01
C THR A 11 -19.61 -3.58 1.43
N VAL A 12 -20.01 -2.45 0.86
CA VAL A 12 -19.07 -1.47 0.28
C VAL A 12 -18.19 -0.85 1.37
N LEU A 13 -18.77 -0.51 2.53
CA LEU A 13 -18.04 0.10 3.63
C LEU A 13 -17.04 -0.88 4.24
N VAL A 14 -17.50 -2.04 4.71
CA VAL A 14 -16.67 -3.09 5.32
C VAL A 14 -15.64 -3.57 4.32
N GLY A 15 -16.05 -3.80 3.07
CA GLY A 15 -15.16 -4.24 2.01
C GLY A 15 -14.08 -3.21 1.67
N GLY A 16 -14.45 -1.92 1.63
CA GLY A 16 -13.51 -0.82 1.42
C GLY A 16 -12.48 -0.70 2.54
N VAL A 17 -12.93 -0.80 3.80
CA VAL A 17 -12.02 -0.79 4.96
C VAL A 17 -11.09 -2.00 4.93
N ALA A 18 -11.62 -3.21 4.72
CA ALA A 18 -10.83 -4.44 4.62
C ALA A 18 -9.79 -4.35 3.48
N PHE A 19 -10.19 -3.80 2.32
CA PHE A 19 -9.28 -3.56 1.20
C PHE A 19 -8.12 -2.65 1.62
N LEU A 20 -8.40 -1.52 2.28
CA LEU A 20 -7.35 -0.58 2.71
C LEU A 20 -6.41 -1.19 3.75
N VAL A 21 -6.95 -1.95 4.70
CA VAL A 21 -6.18 -2.67 5.73
C VAL A 21 -5.24 -3.70 5.11
N LEU A 22 -5.62 -4.36 4.02
CA LEU A 22 -4.75 -5.30 3.29
C LEU A 22 -3.79 -4.59 2.32
N PHE A 23 -4.25 -3.53 1.66
CA PHE A 23 -3.53 -2.86 0.58
C PHE A 23 -2.40 -1.95 1.08
N LEU A 24 -2.65 -1.14 2.11
CA LEU A 24 -1.70 -0.14 2.57
C LEU A 24 -0.43 -0.73 3.20
N PRO A 25 -0.50 -1.76 4.08
CA PRO A 25 0.71 -2.41 4.58
C PRO A 25 1.58 -3.00 3.48
N TYR A 26 0.98 -3.49 2.39
CA TYR A 26 1.74 -3.94 1.24
C TYR A 26 2.44 -2.80 0.51
N VAL A 27 1.79 -1.64 0.34
CA VAL A 27 2.44 -0.46 -0.24
C VAL A 27 3.67 -0.07 0.59
N VAL A 28 3.52 -0.03 1.91
CA VAL A 28 4.64 0.22 2.84
C VAL A 28 5.73 -0.83 2.65
N TRP A 29 5.38 -2.12 2.77
CA TRP A 29 6.31 -3.24 2.60
C TRP A 29 7.02 -3.20 1.25
N SER A 30 6.32 -2.87 0.17
CA SER A 30 6.86 -2.77 -1.19
C SER A 30 7.92 -1.67 -1.30
N PHE A 31 7.70 -0.49 -0.72
CA PHE A 31 8.74 0.55 -0.65
C PHE A 31 9.92 0.12 0.23
N HIS A 32 9.67 -0.53 1.35
CA HIS A 32 10.75 -1.00 2.22
C HIS A 32 11.55 -2.12 1.56
N ARG A 33 10.92 -3.04 0.83
CA ARG A 33 11.55 -4.21 0.21
C ARG A 33 12.20 -3.89 -1.14
N PHE A 34 11.54 -3.09 -1.98
CA PHE A 34 11.92 -2.84 -3.38
C PHE A 34 12.35 -1.39 -3.66
N GLY A 35 12.10 -0.44 -2.74
CA GLY A 35 12.43 0.98 -2.92
C GLY A 35 11.57 1.71 -3.98
N GLN A 36 10.57 1.03 -4.54
CA GLN A 36 9.62 1.57 -5.51
C GLN A 36 8.37 0.71 -5.55
N LEU A 37 7.32 1.29 -6.15
CA LEU A 37 6.14 0.57 -6.57
C LEU A 37 6.33 0.04 -7.99
N SER A 38 6.05 -1.25 -8.17
CA SER A 38 5.92 -1.84 -9.52
C SER A 38 4.44 -1.91 -9.86
N PHE A 39 4.04 -1.25 -10.95
CA PHE A 39 2.63 -1.20 -11.39
C PHE A 39 2.00 -2.59 -11.52
N ARG A 40 2.70 -3.54 -12.15
CA ARG A 40 2.26 -4.94 -12.29
C ARG A 40 2.01 -5.61 -10.93
N ARG A 41 2.89 -5.37 -9.96
CA ARG A 41 2.77 -5.91 -8.61
C ARG A 41 1.71 -5.22 -7.76
N ILE A 42 1.41 -3.94 -8.03
CA ILE A 42 0.29 -3.25 -7.42
C ILE A 42 -1.02 -3.83 -7.94
N ILE A 43 -1.19 -3.98 -9.26
CA ILE A 43 -2.40 -4.58 -9.83
C ILE A 43 -2.60 -5.98 -9.28
N GLY A 44 -1.54 -6.80 -9.27
CA GLY A 44 -1.60 -8.14 -8.69
C GLY A 44 -2.05 -8.12 -7.23
N TRP A 45 -1.51 -7.22 -6.40
CA TRP A 45 -1.90 -7.12 -5.00
C TRP A 45 -3.29 -6.52 -4.78
N ALA A 46 -3.70 -5.56 -5.60
CA ALA A 46 -5.06 -5.03 -5.58
C ALA A 46 -6.07 -6.15 -5.88
N ALA A 47 -5.78 -7.00 -6.87
CA ALA A 47 -6.59 -8.18 -7.17
C ALA A 47 -6.63 -9.16 -5.98
N VAL A 48 -5.52 -9.36 -5.27
CA VAL A 48 -5.47 -10.15 -4.03
C VAL A 48 -6.38 -9.55 -2.95
N CYS A 49 -6.32 -8.24 -2.74
CA CYS A 49 -7.16 -7.57 -1.74
C CYS A 49 -8.64 -7.67 -2.10
N VAL A 50 -9.00 -7.39 -3.36
CA VAL A 50 -10.39 -7.56 -3.85
C VAL A 50 -10.86 -9.00 -3.69
N TYR A 51 -10.01 -9.97 -3.98
CA TYR A 51 -10.32 -11.39 -3.81
C TYR A 51 -10.62 -11.75 -2.36
N PHE A 52 -9.73 -11.43 -1.41
CA PHE A 52 -9.94 -11.76 0.00
C PHE A 52 -11.10 -10.99 0.62
N THR A 53 -11.27 -9.72 0.26
CA THR A 53 -12.45 -8.94 0.64
C THR A 53 -13.73 -9.57 0.10
N GLY A 54 -13.74 -9.94 -1.18
CA GLY A 54 -14.88 -10.60 -1.81
C GLY A 54 -15.20 -11.93 -1.13
N LEU A 55 -14.18 -12.77 -0.92
CA LEU A 55 -14.32 -14.04 -0.21
C LEU A 55 -14.96 -13.84 1.15
N ALA A 56 -14.46 -12.91 1.97
CA ALA A 56 -15.02 -12.62 3.29
C ALA A 56 -16.46 -12.09 3.21
N VAL A 57 -16.76 -11.17 2.30
CA VAL A 57 -18.12 -10.64 2.13
C VAL A 57 -19.09 -11.73 1.72
N TYR A 58 -18.75 -12.51 0.68
CA TYR A 58 -19.65 -13.53 0.15
C TYR A 58 -19.92 -14.67 1.13
N THR A 59 -18.94 -15.03 1.95
CA THR A 59 -19.08 -16.13 2.91
C THR A 59 -19.63 -15.66 4.26
N LEU A 60 -19.40 -14.42 4.68
CA LEU A 60 -19.71 -13.97 6.05
C LEU A 60 -20.85 -12.96 6.17
N VAL A 61 -21.03 -12.05 5.20
CA VAL A 61 -21.79 -10.80 5.39
C VAL A 61 -23.31 -10.83 5.16
N PRO A 62 -23.97 -11.77 4.46
CA PRO A 62 -25.42 -11.71 4.35
C PRO A 62 -26.06 -12.07 5.70
N PHE A 63 -26.15 -11.07 6.58
CA PHE A 63 -26.80 -11.14 7.86
C PHE A 63 -28.31 -10.96 7.67
N PRO A 64 -29.14 -11.74 8.38
CA PRO A 64 -30.56 -11.44 8.48
C PRO A 64 -30.74 -10.05 9.13
N GLU A 65 -31.71 -9.26 8.66
CA GLU A 65 -31.98 -7.93 9.21
C GLU A 65 -32.42 -7.98 10.67
N ASP A 66 -33.24 -8.98 10.99
CA ASP A 66 -33.62 -9.32 12.35
C ASP A 66 -33.12 -10.74 12.67
N PRO A 67 -31.90 -10.86 13.22
CA PRO A 67 -31.34 -12.12 13.70
C PRO A 67 -32.27 -12.90 14.63
N GLN A 68 -33.02 -12.21 15.50
CA GLN A 68 -33.85 -12.86 16.50
C GLN A 68 -35.09 -13.48 15.85
N ALA A 69 -35.79 -12.72 15.00
CA ALA A 69 -36.94 -13.24 14.26
C ALA A 69 -36.54 -14.35 13.27
N PHE A 70 -35.40 -14.20 12.59
CA PHE A 70 -34.87 -15.23 11.69
C PHE A 70 -34.59 -16.53 12.46
N CYS A 71 -33.84 -16.45 13.57
CA CYS A 71 -33.49 -17.62 14.36
C CYS A 71 -34.70 -18.24 15.09
N ALA A 72 -35.73 -17.47 15.39
CA ALA A 72 -36.97 -18.00 15.99
C ALA A 72 -37.83 -18.78 15.00
N SER A 73 -37.72 -18.49 13.70
CA SER A 73 -38.57 -19.07 12.64
C SER A 73 -37.84 -20.04 11.71
N THR A 74 -36.51 -20.00 11.67
CA THR A 74 -35.68 -20.78 10.75
C THR A 74 -34.72 -21.67 11.52
N HIS A 75 -34.78 -22.98 11.25
CA HIS A 75 -33.80 -23.93 11.75
C HIS A 75 -32.84 -24.32 10.63
N VAL A 76 -31.62 -23.80 10.72
CA VAL A 76 -30.55 -24.11 9.77
C VAL A 76 -29.68 -25.22 10.35
N GLY A 77 -29.59 -26.34 9.62
CA GLY A 77 -28.88 -27.55 10.03
C GLY A 77 -27.44 -27.63 9.49
N TYR A 78 -26.91 -28.84 9.46
CA TYR A 78 -25.62 -29.19 8.87
C TYR A 78 -25.76 -30.38 7.93
N ASN A 79 -24.92 -30.45 6.90
CA ASN A 79 -24.72 -31.63 6.07
C ASN A 79 -23.31 -32.21 6.31
N LEU A 80 -23.26 -33.47 6.72
CA LEU A 80 -22.02 -34.23 6.94
C LEU A 80 -21.90 -35.44 6.00
N HIS A 81 -22.78 -35.57 5.01
CA HIS A 81 -22.71 -36.63 4.02
C HIS A 81 -21.81 -36.19 2.86
N PRO A 82 -20.58 -36.74 2.74
CA PRO A 82 -19.68 -36.32 1.69
C PRO A 82 -20.18 -36.79 0.32
N LEU A 83 -20.05 -35.90 -0.67
CA LEU A 83 -20.46 -36.06 -2.05
C LEU A 83 -21.98 -36.13 -2.27
N GLU A 84 -22.78 -35.63 -1.32
CA GLU A 84 -24.24 -35.57 -1.46
C GLU A 84 -24.65 -34.65 -2.63
N PHE A 85 -23.85 -33.62 -2.91
CA PHE A 85 -24.03 -32.75 -4.07
C PHE A 85 -24.17 -33.50 -5.41
N ILE A 86 -23.58 -34.70 -5.55
CA ILE A 86 -23.73 -35.53 -6.75
C ILE A 86 -25.16 -36.04 -6.88
N THR A 87 -25.73 -36.52 -5.77
CA THR A 87 -27.11 -36.98 -5.69
C THR A 87 -28.07 -35.81 -5.92
N ASP A 88 -27.79 -34.65 -5.32
CA ASP A 88 -28.59 -33.43 -5.49
C ASP A 88 -28.61 -32.96 -6.94
N ILE A 89 -27.44 -32.87 -7.59
CA ILE A 89 -27.38 -32.52 -9.02
C ILE A 89 -28.18 -33.52 -9.83
N ARG A 90 -27.98 -34.83 -9.62
CA ARG A 90 -28.65 -35.87 -10.40
C ARG A 90 -30.17 -35.82 -10.26
N THR A 91 -30.66 -35.64 -9.04
CA THR A 91 -32.10 -35.66 -8.74
C THR A 91 -32.78 -34.36 -9.15
N GLN A 92 -32.18 -33.21 -8.85
CA GLN A 92 -32.78 -31.90 -9.11
C GLN A 92 -32.67 -31.46 -10.57
N THR A 93 -31.72 -32.01 -11.34
CA THR A 93 -31.62 -31.73 -12.79
C THR A 93 -32.27 -32.82 -13.67
N ALA A 94 -32.87 -33.84 -13.06
CA ALA A 94 -33.50 -34.94 -13.78
C ALA A 94 -34.59 -34.43 -14.73
N GLY A 95 -34.49 -34.80 -16.01
CA GLY A 95 -35.44 -34.38 -17.04
C GLY A 95 -35.27 -32.95 -17.56
N MET A 96 -34.29 -32.18 -17.07
CA MET A 96 -33.98 -30.85 -17.59
C MET A 96 -33.15 -30.92 -18.88
N GLY A 97 -33.32 -29.92 -19.76
CA GLY A 97 -32.39 -29.70 -20.86
C GLY A 97 -31.01 -29.27 -20.37
N LEU A 98 -29.94 -29.61 -21.11
CA LEU A 98 -28.54 -29.39 -20.70
C LEU A 98 -28.26 -27.95 -20.24
N ARG A 99 -28.72 -26.95 -20.99
CA ARG A 99 -28.50 -25.54 -20.65
C ARG A 99 -29.14 -25.20 -19.31
N THR A 100 -30.38 -25.62 -19.09
CA THR A 100 -31.12 -25.39 -17.84
C THR A 100 -30.46 -26.10 -16.67
N ALA A 101 -29.99 -27.34 -16.87
CA ALA A 101 -29.24 -28.09 -15.86
C ALA A 101 -27.94 -27.37 -15.46
N LEU A 102 -27.16 -26.91 -16.44
CA LEU A 102 -25.88 -26.21 -16.19
C LEU A 102 -26.06 -24.85 -15.52
N THR A 103 -27.22 -24.20 -15.69
CA THR A 103 -27.55 -22.92 -15.03
C THR A 103 -28.42 -23.11 -13.78
N SER A 104 -28.66 -24.35 -13.33
CA SER A 104 -29.42 -24.63 -12.12
C SER A 104 -28.64 -24.23 -10.87
N ALA A 105 -29.35 -23.84 -9.81
CA ALA A 105 -28.72 -23.39 -8.56
C ALA A 105 -27.79 -24.45 -7.95
N VAL A 106 -28.21 -25.73 -7.98
CA VAL A 106 -27.44 -26.85 -7.43
C VAL A 106 -26.10 -27.07 -8.15
N VAL A 107 -26.07 -26.94 -9.49
CA VAL A 107 -24.83 -27.06 -10.26
C VAL A 107 -23.97 -25.82 -10.06
N LEU A 108 -24.57 -24.63 -10.11
CA LEU A 108 -23.84 -23.38 -9.96
C LEU A 108 -23.25 -23.23 -8.55
N GLN A 109 -23.87 -23.75 -7.50
CA GLN A 109 -23.31 -23.77 -6.14
C GLN A 109 -21.96 -24.49 -6.12
N VAL A 110 -21.92 -25.74 -6.61
CA VAL A 110 -20.69 -26.56 -6.66
C VAL A 110 -19.63 -25.87 -7.53
N VAL A 111 -20.00 -25.39 -8.71
CA VAL A 111 -19.08 -24.72 -9.63
C VAL A 111 -18.52 -23.45 -9.02
N PHE A 112 -19.36 -22.61 -8.40
CA PHE A 112 -18.93 -21.36 -7.80
C PHE A 112 -18.06 -21.56 -6.56
N ASN A 113 -18.29 -22.59 -5.74
CA ASN A 113 -17.41 -22.93 -4.62
C ASN A 113 -16.00 -23.28 -5.12
N VAL A 114 -15.90 -24.14 -6.15
CA VAL A 114 -14.62 -24.45 -6.80
C VAL A 114 -13.97 -23.18 -7.35
N VAL A 115 -14.69 -22.39 -8.14
CA VAL A 115 -14.15 -21.18 -8.78
C VAL A 115 -13.72 -20.14 -7.75
N LEU A 116 -14.44 -20.00 -6.64
CA LEU A 116 -14.15 -19.07 -5.56
C LEU A 116 -12.82 -19.38 -4.88
N PHE A 117 -12.38 -20.64 -4.83
CA PHE A 117 -11.12 -21.04 -4.19
C PHE A 117 -9.95 -21.23 -5.16
N VAL A 118 -10.18 -21.26 -6.48
CA VAL A 118 -9.10 -21.29 -7.48
C VAL A 118 -8.08 -20.15 -7.28
N PRO A 119 -8.47 -18.88 -7.07
CA PRO A 119 -7.51 -17.81 -6.85
C PRO A 119 -6.64 -18.02 -5.60
N LEU A 120 -7.19 -18.59 -4.51
CA LEU A 120 -6.41 -18.91 -3.31
C LEU A 120 -5.26 -19.87 -3.63
N GLY A 121 -5.54 -20.94 -4.38
CA GLY A 121 -4.53 -21.90 -4.83
C GLY A 121 -3.43 -21.27 -5.68
N VAL A 122 -3.83 -20.40 -6.63
CA VAL A 122 -2.90 -19.67 -7.50
C VAL A 122 -1.96 -18.77 -6.68
N LEU A 123 -2.51 -18.04 -5.72
CA LEU A 123 -1.76 -17.13 -4.86
C LEU A 123 -0.82 -17.86 -3.92
N LEU A 124 -1.28 -18.92 -3.24
CA LEU A 124 -0.43 -19.71 -2.35
C LEU A 124 0.74 -20.35 -3.08
N HIS A 125 0.49 -20.94 -4.25
CA HIS A 125 1.54 -21.61 -5.01
C HIS A 125 2.55 -20.62 -5.61
N ARG A 126 2.09 -19.56 -6.27
CA ARG A 126 2.98 -18.66 -7.00
C ARG A 126 3.48 -17.48 -6.19
N TYR A 127 2.57 -16.81 -5.47
CA TYR A 127 2.89 -15.58 -4.74
C TYR A 127 3.65 -15.90 -3.45
N PHE A 128 3.13 -16.86 -2.67
CA PHE A 128 3.72 -17.30 -1.41
C PHE A 128 4.69 -18.48 -1.55
N ARG A 129 4.86 -19.01 -2.77
CA ARG A 129 5.82 -20.09 -3.10
C ARG A 129 5.60 -21.37 -2.28
N ARG A 130 4.35 -21.71 -1.98
CA ARG A 130 3.99 -22.95 -1.28
C ARG A 130 3.86 -24.11 -2.28
N GLY A 131 4.22 -25.32 -1.85
CA GLY A 131 3.99 -26.53 -2.66
C GLY A 131 2.50 -26.80 -2.86
N VAL A 132 2.12 -27.57 -3.88
CA VAL A 132 0.71 -27.88 -4.21
C VAL A 132 -0.02 -28.45 -2.98
N ILE A 133 0.59 -29.44 -2.30
CA ILE A 133 0.01 -30.07 -1.10
C ILE A 133 -0.23 -29.03 0.00
N THR A 134 0.77 -28.21 0.33
CA THR A 134 0.63 -27.17 1.36
C THR A 134 -0.45 -26.16 0.99
N SER A 135 -0.53 -25.75 -0.28
CA SER A 135 -1.59 -24.85 -0.76
C SER A 135 -2.97 -25.47 -0.58
N THR A 136 -3.15 -26.74 -0.95
CA THR A 136 -4.41 -27.47 -0.78
C THR A 136 -4.80 -27.62 0.69
N LEU A 137 -3.85 -27.94 1.58
CA LEU A 137 -4.10 -28.03 3.03
C LEU A 137 -4.51 -26.69 3.63
N ILE A 138 -3.89 -25.58 3.20
CA ILE A 138 -4.32 -24.24 3.62
C ILE A 138 -5.73 -23.96 3.11
N GLY A 139 -6.06 -24.32 1.86
CA GLY A 139 -7.42 -24.19 1.33
C GLY A 139 -8.45 -24.96 2.14
N LEU A 140 -8.12 -26.21 2.51
CA LEU A 140 -8.95 -27.04 3.38
C LEU A 140 -9.18 -26.37 4.74
N ILE A 141 -8.11 -25.89 5.39
CA ILE A 141 -8.22 -25.20 6.68
C ILE A 141 -9.09 -23.94 6.56
N VAL A 142 -8.87 -23.12 5.52
CA VAL A 142 -9.67 -21.91 5.27
C VAL A 142 -11.14 -22.26 5.06
N SER A 143 -11.45 -23.31 4.30
CA SER A 143 -12.83 -23.72 4.07
C SER A 143 -13.49 -24.25 5.34
N VAL A 144 -12.80 -25.06 6.14
CA VAL A 144 -13.31 -25.52 7.44
C VAL A 144 -13.55 -24.34 8.38
N CYS A 145 -12.66 -23.35 8.42
CA CYS A 145 -12.87 -22.14 9.20
C CYS A 145 -14.13 -21.38 8.74
N ILE A 146 -14.38 -21.28 7.43
CA ILE A 146 -15.58 -20.62 6.90
C ILE A 146 -16.84 -21.37 7.32
N GLU A 147 -16.92 -22.70 7.10
CA GLU A 147 -18.08 -23.49 7.52
C GLU A 147 -18.30 -23.43 9.03
N THR A 148 -17.21 -23.52 9.81
CA THR A 148 -17.27 -23.39 11.27
C THR A 148 -17.82 -22.03 11.68
N THR A 149 -17.43 -20.96 10.99
CA THR A 149 -17.92 -19.62 11.33
C THR A 149 -19.41 -19.47 11.00
N GLN A 150 -19.85 -19.99 9.86
CA GLN A 150 -21.27 -19.96 9.51
C GLN A 150 -22.12 -20.80 10.49
N TYR A 151 -21.65 -22.01 10.80
CA TYR A 151 -22.32 -22.94 11.73
C TYR A 151 -22.49 -22.36 13.13
N THR A 152 -21.43 -21.76 13.65
CA THR A 152 -21.43 -21.18 15.00
C THR A 152 -22.18 -19.85 15.09
N GLY A 153 -22.80 -19.39 13.98
CA GLY A 153 -23.40 -18.06 13.90
C GLY A 153 -22.37 -16.98 14.24
N PHE A 154 -21.15 -17.17 13.73
CA PHE A 154 -19.86 -16.75 14.30
C PHE A 154 -19.92 -15.55 15.21
N PHE A 155 -19.36 -15.63 16.41
CA PHE A 155 -19.19 -16.79 17.25
C PHE A 155 -20.18 -16.55 18.38
N GLY A 156 -21.46 -16.80 18.09
CA GLY A 156 -22.56 -16.29 18.90
C GLY A 156 -22.86 -14.80 18.72
N LEU A 157 -22.41 -14.16 17.62
CA LEU A 157 -22.95 -12.85 17.24
C LEU A 157 -24.42 -12.98 16.84
N LEU A 158 -24.79 -14.11 16.24
CA LEU A 158 -26.17 -14.49 15.98
C LEU A 158 -26.62 -15.60 16.96
N PRO A 159 -27.91 -15.65 17.33
CA PRO A 159 -28.45 -16.70 18.21
C PRO A 159 -28.42 -18.12 17.62
N CYS A 160 -28.26 -18.25 16.30
CA CYS A 160 -28.31 -19.51 15.57
C CYS A 160 -27.36 -19.50 14.36
N ALA A 161 -27.18 -20.67 13.73
CA ALA A 161 -26.58 -20.78 12.40
C ALA A 161 -27.43 -20.02 11.38
N TYR A 162 -26.80 -19.19 10.57
CA TYR A 162 -27.49 -18.39 9.53
C TYR A 162 -27.26 -18.95 8.11
N ARG A 163 -26.40 -19.97 7.98
CA ARG A 163 -26.18 -20.77 6.77
C ARG A 163 -25.92 -22.23 7.11
N VAL A 164 -26.27 -23.11 6.16
CA VAL A 164 -26.07 -24.55 6.29
C VAL A 164 -24.57 -24.81 6.24
N ALA A 165 -24.05 -25.47 7.27
CA ALA A 165 -22.66 -25.92 7.26
C ALA A 165 -22.56 -27.20 6.44
N ASP A 166 -21.78 -27.18 5.37
CA ASP A 166 -21.79 -28.26 4.38
C ASP A 166 -20.38 -28.84 4.15
N VAL A 167 -20.21 -30.14 4.41
CA VAL A 167 -18.97 -30.85 4.11
C VAL A 167 -18.65 -30.84 2.60
N ASP A 168 -19.67 -30.75 1.75
CA ASP A 168 -19.48 -30.68 0.30
C ASP A 168 -18.91 -29.33 -0.14
N ASP A 169 -19.25 -28.25 0.56
CA ASP A 169 -18.63 -26.94 0.36
C ASP A 169 -17.15 -27.00 0.75
N VAL A 170 -16.79 -27.69 1.83
CA VAL A 170 -15.38 -27.95 2.19
C VAL A 170 -14.63 -28.70 1.09
N ILE A 171 -15.23 -29.75 0.56
CA ILE A 171 -14.62 -30.57 -0.49
C ILE A 171 -14.43 -29.75 -1.77
N THR A 172 -15.46 -29.03 -2.22
CA THR A 172 -15.45 -28.26 -3.46
C THR A 172 -14.50 -27.06 -3.40
N ASN A 173 -14.47 -26.33 -2.28
CA ASN A 173 -13.50 -25.25 -2.03
C ASN A 173 -12.05 -25.78 -2.00
N THR A 174 -11.84 -26.93 -1.35
CA THR A 174 -10.52 -27.58 -1.32
C THR A 174 -10.08 -28.01 -2.73
N ALA A 175 -10.99 -28.58 -3.53
CA ALA A 175 -10.75 -28.92 -4.93
C ALA A 175 -10.41 -27.68 -5.77
N GLY A 176 -11.14 -26.58 -5.57
CA GLY A 176 -10.82 -25.28 -6.18
C GLY A 176 -9.39 -24.83 -5.88
N THR A 177 -8.98 -24.91 -4.62
CA THR A 177 -7.61 -24.55 -4.21
C THR A 177 -6.56 -25.46 -4.87
N LEU A 178 -6.81 -26.76 -4.95
CA LEU A 178 -5.93 -27.71 -5.64
C LEU A 178 -5.79 -27.36 -7.13
N ILE A 179 -6.92 -27.18 -7.83
CA ILE A 179 -6.94 -26.79 -9.26
C ILE A 179 -6.15 -25.48 -9.44
N GLY A 180 -6.41 -24.49 -8.59
CA GLY A 180 -5.70 -23.22 -8.59
C GLY A 180 -4.19 -23.37 -8.45
N ALA A 181 -3.74 -24.19 -7.50
CA ALA A 181 -2.31 -24.45 -7.29
C ALA A 181 -1.65 -25.12 -8.50
N LEU A 182 -2.35 -26.05 -9.17
CA LEU A 182 -1.87 -26.74 -10.36
C LEU A 182 -1.75 -25.81 -11.58
N ILE A 183 -2.73 -24.92 -11.79
CA ILE A 183 -2.74 -23.99 -12.94
C ILE A 183 -1.94 -22.70 -12.70
N ALA A 184 -1.50 -22.46 -11.46
CA ALA A 184 -0.82 -21.23 -11.05
C ALA A 184 0.40 -20.83 -11.93
N PRO A 185 1.25 -21.75 -12.42
CA PRO A 185 2.37 -21.39 -13.29
C PRO A 185 1.92 -20.69 -14.59
N LEU A 186 0.74 -21.02 -15.11
CA LEU A 186 0.20 -20.47 -16.35
C LEU A 186 -0.34 -19.04 -16.18
N LEU A 187 -0.86 -18.70 -15.01
CA LEU A 187 -1.63 -17.45 -14.80
C LEU A 187 -0.78 -16.24 -14.38
N LEU A 188 0.40 -16.48 -13.80
CA LEU A 188 1.21 -15.44 -13.16
C LEU A 188 2.63 -15.32 -13.75
N PHE A 189 2.78 -15.65 -15.03
CA PHE A 189 4.04 -15.49 -15.78
C PHE A 189 4.43 -14.01 -15.94
N TRP A 190 3.46 -13.09 -15.98
CA TRP A 190 3.64 -11.65 -16.21
C TRP A 190 4.18 -10.86 -15.01
N MET A 191 4.24 -11.48 -13.82
CA MET A 191 4.66 -10.82 -12.58
C MET A 191 6.19 -10.70 -12.47
N PRO A 192 6.75 -9.49 -12.27
CA PRO A 192 8.20 -9.28 -12.17
C PRO A 192 8.84 -10.07 -11.04
N ALA A 193 10.04 -10.63 -11.26
CA ALA A 193 10.77 -11.32 -10.21
C ALA A 193 11.19 -10.37 -9.06
N SER A 194 11.02 -10.81 -7.81
CA SER A 194 11.34 -10.01 -6.62
C SER A 194 12.82 -9.62 -6.57
N ARG A 195 13.73 -10.47 -7.08
CA ARG A 195 15.19 -10.25 -7.07
C ARG A 195 15.58 -9.02 -7.88
N THR A 196 15.03 -8.87 -9.09
CA THR A 196 15.32 -7.73 -9.99
C THR A 196 14.91 -6.38 -9.40
N LEU A 197 13.79 -6.34 -8.66
CA LEU A 197 13.35 -5.11 -7.99
C LEU A 197 14.18 -4.79 -6.74
N THR A 198 14.70 -5.82 -6.06
CA THR A 198 15.48 -5.65 -4.84
C THR A 198 16.89 -5.14 -5.14
N SER A 199 17.50 -5.52 -6.28
CA SER A 199 18.86 -5.07 -6.64
C SER A 199 18.96 -3.55 -6.84
N THR A 200 17.90 -2.92 -7.34
CA THR A 200 17.85 -1.47 -7.57
C THR A 200 17.18 -0.70 -6.41
N ARG A 201 17.02 -1.34 -5.23
CA ARG A 201 16.33 -0.75 -4.08
C ARG A 201 16.97 0.56 -3.60
N LEU A 202 18.30 0.62 -3.55
CA LEU A 202 19.03 1.77 -2.98
C LEU A 202 19.31 2.87 -4.01
N VAL A 203 19.00 2.65 -5.29
CA VAL A 203 19.17 3.65 -6.34
C VAL A 203 18.17 4.79 -6.10
N ALA A 204 18.67 6.02 -6.02
CA ALA A 204 17.84 7.21 -5.88
C ALA A 204 16.96 7.42 -7.12
N ARG A 205 15.72 7.88 -6.92
CA ARG A 205 14.73 8.06 -7.98
C ARG A 205 14.12 9.46 -7.90
N PRO A 206 13.67 10.03 -9.04
CA PRO A 206 13.02 11.34 -9.04
C PRO A 206 11.78 11.35 -8.14
N VAL A 207 11.47 12.54 -7.63
CA VAL A 207 10.22 12.78 -6.91
C VAL A 207 9.11 12.93 -7.95
N THR A 208 8.04 12.16 -7.80
CA THR A 208 6.87 12.22 -8.69
C THR A 208 5.61 12.55 -7.89
N SER A 209 4.59 13.10 -8.55
CA SER A 209 3.28 13.35 -7.91
C SER A 209 2.70 12.10 -7.27
N MET A 210 2.80 10.94 -7.94
CA MET A 210 2.31 9.67 -7.41
C MET A 210 3.03 9.27 -6.11
N ARG A 211 4.36 9.40 -6.08
CA ARG A 211 5.14 9.09 -4.87
C ARG A 211 4.77 10.03 -3.70
N ARG A 212 4.47 11.30 -4.01
CA ARG A 212 4.01 12.29 -3.03
C ARG A 212 2.62 11.96 -2.49
N TRP A 213 1.67 11.65 -3.36
CA TRP A 213 0.33 11.24 -2.97
C TRP A 213 0.31 9.95 -2.16
N VAL A 214 1.11 8.94 -2.54
CA VAL A 214 1.22 7.72 -1.73
C VAL A 214 1.75 8.03 -0.33
N GLY A 215 2.77 8.91 -0.22
CA GLY A 215 3.23 9.38 1.09
C GLY A 215 2.13 10.06 1.90
N MET A 216 1.31 10.91 1.28
CA MET A 216 0.16 11.58 1.93
C MET A 216 -0.93 10.60 2.36
N VAL A 217 -1.24 9.59 1.56
CA VAL A 217 -2.21 8.54 1.90
C VAL A 217 -1.71 7.71 3.09
N VAL A 218 -0.43 7.36 3.11
CA VAL A 218 0.19 6.66 4.25
C VAL A 218 0.18 7.55 5.50
N ASP A 219 0.49 8.84 5.38
CA ASP A 219 0.39 9.80 6.49
C ASP A 219 -1.04 9.87 7.05
N GLY A 220 -2.05 10.00 6.19
CA GLY A 220 -3.46 10.04 6.59
C GLY A 220 -3.93 8.74 7.24
N PHE A 221 -3.54 7.58 6.69
CA PHE A 221 -3.85 6.28 7.27
C PHE A 221 -3.23 6.11 8.66
N LEU A 222 -1.93 6.43 8.81
CA LEU A 222 -1.25 6.36 10.10
C LEU A 222 -1.87 7.34 11.11
N PHE A 223 -2.28 8.53 10.67
CA PHE A 223 -2.97 9.50 11.52
C PHE A 223 -4.26 8.89 12.10
N TYR A 224 -5.18 8.42 11.25
CA TYR A 224 -6.44 7.86 11.73
C TYR A 224 -6.25 6.57 12.53
N LEU A 225 -5.28 5.72 12.16
CA LEU A 225 -4.98 4.51 12.91
C LEU A 225 -4.48 4.83 14.33
N ILE A 226 -3.58 5.80 14.48
CA ILE A 226 -3.06 6.21 15.79
C ILE A 226 -4.14 6.95 16.59
N ALA A 227 -4.93 7.81 15.97
CA ALA A 227 -6.02 8.53 16.64
C ALA A 227 -7.09 7.58 17.17
N ALA A 228 -7.53 6.61 16.35
CA ALA A 228 -8.51 5.61 16.75
C ALA A 228 -7.97 4.69 17.84
N SER A 229 -6.74 4.15 17.68
CA SER A 229 -6.15 3.25 18.67
C SER A 229 -5.90 3.92 20.02
N SER A 230 -5.44 5.17 20.03
CA SER A 230 -5.26 5.93 21.28
C SER A 230 -6.60 6.24 21.96
N SER A 231 -7.63 6.62 21.18
CA SER A 231 -9.00 6.83 21.68
C SER A 231 -9.57 5.56 22.31
N ILE A 232 -9.46 4.42 21.61
CA ILE A 232 -9.91 3.12 22.11
C ILE A 232 -9.14 2.71 23.37
N ALA A 233 -7.83 2.92 23.41
CA ALA A 233 -7.03 2.61 24.58
C ALA A 233 -7.48 3.41 25.82
N VAL A 234 -7.77 4.70 25.65
CA VAL A 234 -8.31 5.54 26.73
C VAL A 234 -9.71 5.09 27.15
N LEU A 235 -10.59 4.77 26.18
CA LEU A 235 -11.93 4.26 26.47
C LEU A 235 -11.86 2.96 27.29
N VAL A 236 -11.08 1.98 26.84
CA VAL A 236 -10.91 0.70 27.54
C VAL A 236 -10.32 0.92 28.93
N ALA A 237 -9.28 1.74 29.07
CA ALA A 237 -8.67 2.04 30.36
C ALA A 237 -9.67 2.72 31.32
N GLY A 238 -10.42 3.71 30.84
CA GLY A 238 -11.42 4.40 31.66
C GLY A 238 -12.59 3.50 32.08
N ARG A 239 -12.99 2.55 31.23
CA ARG A 239 -13.98 1.52 31.58
C ARG A 239 -13.46 0.56 32.65
N LEU A 240 -12.23 0.06 32.49
CA LEU A 240 -11.59 -0.86 33.44
C LEU A 240 -11.28 -0.22 34.79
N LEU A 241 -10.94 1.07 34.79
CA LEU A 241 -10.56 1.84 35.98
C LEU A 241 -11.69 2.70 36.53
N SER A 242 -12.89 2.61 35.94
CA SER A 242 -14.09 3.35 36.32
C SER A 242 -13.85 4.87 36.45
N TRP A 243 -13.14 5.47 35.49
CA TRP A 243 -12.84 6.92 35.49
C TRP A 243 -14.09 7.78 35.28
N TRP A 244 -15.13 7.24 34.65
CA TRP A 244 -16.41 7.92 34.40
C TRP A 244 -17.59 6.93 34.42
N PRO A 245 -18.84 7.41 34.61
CA PRO A 245 -20.05 6.58 34.59
C PRO A 245 -20.24 5.84 33.26
N VAL A 246 -20.84 4.65 33.29
CA VAL A 246 -20.96 3.80 32.09
C VAL A 246 -21.79 4.46 30.98
N GLU A 247 -22.74 5.31 31.37
CA GLU A 247 -23.66 6.01 30.46
C GLU A 247 -23.05 7.27 29.83
N ALA A 248 -21.90 7.75 30.31
CA ALA A 248 -21.28 8.98 29.86
C ALA A 248 -20.01 8.68 29.05
N GLU A 249 -20.01 8.93 27.74
CA GLU A 249 -18.79 8.89 26.94
C GLU A 249 -18.16 10.29 26.85
N PRO A 250 -16.93 10.49 27.36
CA PRO A 250 -16.33 11.83 27.33
C PRO A 250 -15.98 12.30 25.92
N GLU A 251 -16.52 13.45 25.52
CA GLU A 251 -16.36 14.02 24.17
C GLU A 251 -14.90 14.39 23.83
N TRP A 252 -14.05 14.60 24.83
CA TRP A 252 -12.65 15.01 24.66
C TRP A 252 -11.74 13.87 24.17
N ILE A 253 -12.16 12.60 24.26
CA ILE A 253 -11.30 11.44 23.96
C ILE A 253 -10.87 11.45 22.49
N SER A 254 -11.79 11.69 21.56
CA SER A 254 -11.50 11.67 20.12
C SER A 254 -10.54 12.81 19.71
N PRO A 255 -10.77 14.09 20.11
CA PRO A 255 -9.80 15.16 19.89
C PRO A 255 -8.43 14.90 20.55
N ALA A 256 -8.38 14.26 21.71
CA ALA A 256 -7.12 13.88 22.34
C ALA A 256 -6.35 12.85 21.50
N GLY A 257 -7.04 11.86 20.92
CA GLY A 257 -6.46 10.91 19.98
C GLY A 257 -5.89 11.59 18.72
N ASP A 258 -6.60 12.58 18.17
CA ASP A 258 -6.13 13.38 17.04
C ASP A 258 -4.84 14.16 17.37
N VAL A 259 -4.73 14.69 18.59
CA VAL A 259 -3.49 15.34 19.07
C VAL A 259 -2.34 14.34 19.15
N VAL A 260 -2.56 13.15 19.71
CA VAL A 260 -1.54 12.09 19.75
C VAL A 260 -1.08 11.72 18.34
N ALA A 261 -2.01 11.55 17.41
CA ALA A 261 -1.71 11.25 16.01
C ALA A 261 -0.92 12.38 15.31
N LEU A 262 -1.31 13.65 15.52
CA LEU A 262 -0.59 14.80 15.00
C LEU A 262 0.86 14.81 15.48
N LEU A 263 1.06 14.57 16.77
CA LEU A 263 2.39 14.53 17.38
C LEU A 263 3.23 13.41 16.77
N MET A 264 2.70 12.19 16.72
CA MET A 264 3.44 11.00 16.27
C MET A 264 3.76 11.00 14.77
N VAL A 265 2.82 11.46 13.93
CA VAL A 265 2.97 11.37 12.46
C VAL A 265 3.68 12.59 11.86
N PHE A 266 3.49 13.78 12.44
CA PHE A 266 3.95 15.04 11.83
C PHE A 266 4.95 15.81 12.68
N VAL A 267 4.70 16.01 13.99
CA VAL A 267 5.55 16.86 14.83
C VAL A 267 6.84 16.15 15.24
N ILE A 268 6.77 15.00 15.91
CA ILE A 268 7.96 14.24 16.33
C ILE A 268 8.86 13.92 15.13
N PRO A 269 8.33 13.50 13.95
CA PRO A 269 9.16 13.27 12.78
C PRO A 269 9.76 14.55 12.16
N SER A 270 9.17 15.73 12.41
CA SER A 270 9.74 17.00 11.98
C SER A 270 10.87 17.47 12.92
N LEU A 271 10.83 17.05 14.19
CA LEU A 271 11.84 17.31 15.22
C LEU A 271 13.03 16.33 15.18
N THR A 272 12.82 15.12 14.66
CA THR A 272 13.82 14.04 14.63
C THR A 272 14.23 13.65 13.21
N GLY A 273 15.41 13.05 13.06
CA GLY A 273 15.86 12.50 11.77
C GLY A 273 15.92 13.55 10.66
N ARG A 274 15.50 13.22 9.43
CA ARG A 274 15.58 14.11 8.26
C ARG A 274 14.38 15.08 8.12
N GLY A 275 13.50 15.14 9.11
CA GLY A 275 12.38 16.08 9.17
C GLY A 275 11.15 15.74 8.30
N GLY A 276 11.14 14.61 7.60
CA GLY A 276 9.97 14.11 6.86
C GLY A 276 8.95 13.41 7.77
N SER A 277 7.66 13.51 7.45
CA SER A 277 6.57 12.75 8.11
C SER A 277 6.76 11.24 7.91
N LEU A 278 6.04 10.40 8.67
CA LEU A 278 6.20 8.95 8.59
C LEU A 278 5.92 8.41 7.18
N GLY A 279 4.84 8.85 6.54
CA GLY A 279 4.50 8.51 5.16
C GLY A 279 5.54 9.00 4.16
N GLN A 280 6.10 10.20 4.33
CA GLN A 280 7.23 10.67 3.52
C GLN A 280 8.43 9.73 3.65
N ARG A 281 8.79 9.30 4.86
CA ARG A 281 9.89 8.36 5.11
C ARG A 281 9.65 7.00 4.47
N VAL A 282 8.42 6.47 4.55
CA VAL A 282 8.02 5.21 3.90
C VAL A 282 8.33 5.25 2.41
N VAL A 283 7.97 6.34 1.74
CA VAL A 283 8.23 6.50 0.30
C VAL A 283 9.62 7.06 0.01
N TRP A 284 10.57 6.98 0.94
CA TRP A 284 11.95 7.48 0.80
C TRP A 284 12.04 8.98 0.46
N LEU A 285 11.03 9.78 0.75
CA LEU A 285 11.05 11.21 0.53
C LEU A 285 11.55 11.93 1.79
N THR A 286 12.44 12.90 1.58
CA THR A 286 12.83 13.82 2.63
C THR A 286 12.73 15.25 2.13
N PRO A 287 12.21 16.16 2.96
CA PRO A 287 12.26 17.58 2.66
C PRO A 287 13.68 18.15 2.82
N ARG A 288 14.02 19.13 2.00
CA ARG A 288 15.32 19.80 1.92
C ARG A 288 15.12 21.31 1.78
N TRP A 289 15.95 22.10 2.47
CA TRP A 289 15.98 23.55 2.32
C TRP A 289 16.65 23.94 0.99
N PRO A 290 16.18 25.03 0.35
CA PRO A 290 16.83 25.55 -0.84
C PRO A 290 18.27 25.99 -0.50
N ALA A 291 19.17 25.88 -1.48
CA ALA A 291 20.52 26.41 -1.33
C ALA A 291 20.46 27.92 -1.08
N ALA A 292 21.31 28.44 -0.19
CA ALA A 292 21.44 29.87 -0.03
C ALA A 292 21.87 30.47 -1.37
N ALA A 293 21.18 31.53 -1.82
CA ALA A 293 21.56 32.26 -3.02
C ALA A 293 22.99 32.79 -2.83
N GLY A 294 23.97 32.17 -3.50
CA GLY A 294 25.39 32.52 -3.40
C GLY A 294 26.35 31.33 -3.26
N SER A 295 25.90 30.13 -2.89
CA SER A 295 26.76 28.93 -2.90
C SER A 295 26.65 28.19 -4.23
N GLY A 296 27.47 28.60 -5.21
CA GLY A 296 27.62 27.87 -6.47
C GLY A 296 28.21 26.49 -6.24
N ASP A 297 27.36 25.48 -6.13
CA ASP A 297 27.75 24.08 -6.25
C ASP A 297 27.83 23.79 -7.76
N GLY A 298 29.04 23.72 -8.30
CA GLY A 298 29.35 23.65 -9.74
C GLY A 298 28.96 22.34 -10.43
N SER A 299 27.79 21.78 -10.16
CA SER A 299 27.26 20.58 -10.82
C SER A 299 25.89 20.78 -11.46
N GLY A 300 25.47 22.02 -11.68
CA GLY A 300 24.30 22.35 -12.49
C GLY A 300 24.68 22.45 -13.95
N GLY A 301 24.27 21.47 -14.76
CA GLY A 301 24.43 21.48 -16.21
C GLY A 301 23.99 22.81 -16.82
N SER A 302 24.89 23.38 -17.62
CA SER A 302 24.65 24.57 -18.42
C SER A 302 23.47 24.33 -19.37
N VAL A 303 22.30 24.85 -19.03
CA VAL A 303 21.26 25.13 -20.01
C VAL A 303 21.65 26.45 -20.66
N GLY A 304 22.37 26.36 -21.78
CA GLY A 304 22.58 27.49 -22.66
C GLY A 304 21.23 27.98 -23.17
N ALA A 305 20.90 29.22 -22.82
CA ALA A 305 19.85 29.96 -23.47
C ALA A 305 20.42 30.51 -24.78
N ASP A 306 20.12 29.87 -25.91
CA ASP A 306 20.33 30.49 -27.21
C ASP A 306 19.00 31.05 -27.72
N SER A 307 18.91 32.37 -27.62
CA SER A 307 17.98 33.20 -28.36
C SER A 307 18.65 33.67 -29.65
N SER A 308 18.24 33.13 -30.78
CA SER A 308 18.39 33.80 -32.09
C SER A 308 17.37 33.25 -33.08
N GLY A 309 16.48 34.13 -33.53
CA GLY A 309 15.68 33.92 -34.73
C GLY A 309 16.47 34.27 -35.99
N GLY A 310 16.12 33.67 -37.11
CA GLY A 310 16.56 34.13 -38.43
C GLY A 310 16.78 33.05 -39.49
N THR A 311 15.72 32.79 -40.28
CA THR A 311 15.71 32.59 -41.74
C THR A 311 16.53 31.50 -42.46
N VAL A 312 15.79 30.54 -43.04
CA VAL A 312 15.73 30.04 -44.46
C VAL A 312 17.00 29.63 -45.24
N GLY A 313 16.92 28.42 -45.82
CA GLY A 313 17.67 27.91 -47.00
C GLY A 313 18.70 26.85 -46.60
N GLY A 314 18.73 25.60 -47.07
CA GLY A 314 18.33 24.99 -48.34
C GLY A 314 19.53 24.16 -48.82
N GLY A 315 19.36 22.86 -49.11
CA GLY A 315 20.36 22.03 -49.79
C GLY A 315 20.83 20.75 -49.07
N TRP A 316 20.42 19.62 -49.63
CA TRP A 316 21.05 18.29 -49.55
C TRP A 316 21.61 17.97 -50.97
N PRO A 317 22.40 16.91 -51.24
CA PRO A 317 23.09 15.94 -50.36
C PRO A 317 24.54 15.59 -50.82
N ASP A 318 25.12 14.56 -50.17
CA ASP A 318 25.94 13.47 -50.75
C ASP A 318 27.41 13.27 -50.27
N ASP A 319 27.60 12.02 -49.83
CA ASP A 319 28.74 11.09 -50.00
C ASP A 319 29.99 11.05 -49.11
N ALA A 320 30.17 9.83 -48.58
CA ALA A 320 31.38 8.99 -48.56
C ALA A 320 31.94 8.60 -47.17
N ALA A 321 31.95 7.28 -46.95
CA ALA A 321 32.53 6.55 -45.83
C ALA A 321 33.98 6.08 -46.18
N PRO A 322 34.58 5.09 -45.47
CA PRO A 322 35.69 5.26 -44.53
C PRO A 322 37.01 4.60 -45.01
N ASP A 323 38.13 4.80 -44.29
CA ASP A 323 39.11 3.75 -43.91
C ASP A 323 40.51 4.28 -43.53
N GLY A 324 41.19 3.52 -42.66
CA GLY A 324 42.63 3.58 -42.34
C GLY A 324 42.94 4.24 -40.99
N GLY A 325 43.62 3.67 -40.01
CA GLY A 325 44.61 2.60 -40.03
C GLY A 325 45.92 3.11 -39.44
N GLN A 326 46.30 2.55 -38.27
CA GLN A 326 47.66 2.50 -37.67
C GLN A 326 48.30 3.72 -36.97
N MET A 327 48.52 3.50 -35.65
CA MET A 327 49.81 3.55 -34.92
C MET A 327 50.69 4.81 -35.04
N GLY A 328 50.82 5.55 -33.94
CA GLY A 328 51.90 6.51 -33.70
C GLY A 328 51.93 6.97 -32.24
N GLY A 329 53.02 6.69 -31.54
CA GLY A 329 53.19 6.94 -30.11
C GLY A 329 53.21 8.42 -29.71
N GLY A 330 52.76 8.68 -28.48
CA GLY A 330 52.78 10.00 -27.85
C GLY A 330 52.99 9.86 -26.34
N THR A 331 54.21 10.14 -25.93
CA THR A 331 54.73 10.40 -24.59
C THR A 331 53.72 10.97 -23.57
N TYR A 332 53.46 10.22 -22.50
CA TYR A 332 52.85 10.76 -21.28
C TYR A 332 53.86 11.68 -20.57
N ARG A 333 53.65 12.99 -20.67
CA ARG A 333 54.32 14.01 -19.86
C ARG A 333 53.40 14.39 -18.70
N GLY A 334 53.96 14.36 -17.48
CA GLY A 334 53.23 14.43 -16.22
C GLY A 334 52.31 15.64 -16.07
N GLY A 335 51.10 15.37 -15.59
CA GLY A 335 50.23 16.32 -14.94
C GLY A 335 50.17 15.97 -13.45
N SER A 336 50.55 16.96 -12.64
CA SER A 336 50.39 17.09 -11.19
C SER A 336 49.44 16.09 -10.52
N LEU A 337 49.97 15.38 -9.54
CA LEU A 337 49.21 14.78 -8.45
C LEU A 337 48.53 15.89 -7.66
N ASP A 338 47.34 16.31 -8.10
CA ASP A 338 46.45 17.05 -7.22
C ASP A 338 45.90 16.06 -6.20
N SER A 339 46.54 16.12 -5.03
CA SER A 339 46.19 15.46 -3.79
C SER A 339 44.67 15.32 -3.66
N GLY A 340 44.22 14.07 -3.65
CA GLY A 340 42.84 13.71 -3.38
C GLY A 340 42.37 14.38 -2.10
N SER A 341 41.44 15.32 -2.24
CA SER A 341 40.52 15.64 -1.17
C SER A 341 39.62 14.42 -1.00
N ALA A 342 40.01 13.57 -0.07
CA ALA A 342 39.11 12.58 0.50
C ALA A 342 37.86 13.34 0.97
N SER A 343 36.79 13.29 0.18
CA SER A 343 35.48 13.79 0.57
C SER A 343 34.97 12.90 1.69
N SER A 344 35.40 13.22 2.91
CA SER A 344 34.73 12.81 4.14
C SER A 344 33.22 12.94 3.92
N GLY A 345 32.48 11.88 4.25
CA GLY A 345 31.05 11.74 3.95
C GLY A 345 30.20 12.83 4.61
N LEU A 346 30.17 14.01 3.99
CA LEU A 346 29.38 15.15 4.42
C LEU A 346 27.91 14.81 4.22
N LEU A 347 27.25 14.49 5.33
CA LEU A 347 25.80 14.52 5.46
C LEU A 347 25.31 15.85 4.87
N ASP A 348 24.41 15.80 3.88
CA ASP A 348 23.84 17.01 3.26
C ASP A 348 23.24 17.89 4.36
N SER A 349 23.93 18.99 4.67
CA SER A 349 23.56 19.92 5.74
C SER A 349 22.24 20.63 5.46
N ARG A 350 21.67 20.45 4.26
CA ARG A 350 20.43 21.09 3.80
C ARG A 350 19.15 20.34 4.14
N THR A 351 19.20 19.19 4.84
CA THR A 351 17.95 18.54 5.30
C THR A 351 17.18 19.39 6.30
N LEU A 352 15.85 19.20 6.41
CA LEU A 352 15.02 19.97 7.36
C LEU A 352 15.53 19.93 8.81
N ALA A 353 16.19 18.83 9.20
CA ALA A 353 16.78 18.63 10.51
C ALA A 353 17.64 19.81 10.98
N ASN A 354 18.30 20.46 10.02
CA ASN A 354 19.29 21.51 10.25
C ASN A 354 18.69 22.92 10.08
N GLY A 355 17.37 23.04 9.87
CA GLY A 355 16.68 24.32 9.77
C GLY A 355 16.19 24.87 11.12
N PRO A 356 15.82 26.16 11.16
CA PRO A 356 15.24 26.76 12.36
C PRO A 356 13.94 26.04 12.75
N LEU A 357 13.79 25.81 14.06
CA LEU A 357 12.69 25.04 14.65
C LEU A 357 11.30 25.50 14.19
N TRP A 358 11.06 26.82 14.18
CA TRP A 358 9.76 27.38 13.80
C TRP A 358 9.38 27.05 12.35
N ARG A 359 10.33 27.04 11.40
CA ARG A 359 10.04 26.68 10.00
C ARG A 359 9.72 25.20 9.85
N ARG A 360 10.39 24.34 10.63
CA ARG A 360 10.13 22.90 10.66
C ARG A 360 8.72 22.62 11.16
N LEU A 361 8.34 23.26 12.26
CA LEU A 361 7.01 23.15 12.86
C LEU A 361 5.92 23.70 11.94
N ALA A 362 6.13 24.89 11.36
CA ALA A 362 5.20 25.48 10.40
C ALA A 362 4.94 24.51 9.23
N ARG A 363 5.99 23.93 8.64
CA ARG A 363 5.83 22.95 7.55
C ARG A 363 5.01 21.73 7.97
N SER A 364 5.25 21.17 9.16
CA SER A 364 4.53 19.98 9.63
C SER A 364 3.08 20.26 10.02
N LEU A 365 2.76 21.48 10.45
CA LEU A 365 1.45 21.85 10.97
C LEU A 365 0.53 22.46 9.92
N VAL A 366 1.04 23.08 8.85
CA VAL A 366 0.24 23.81 7.85
C VAL A 366 -0.98 23.03 7.33
N VAL A 367 -0.87 21.71 7.17
CA VAL A 367 -1.94 20.90 6.58
C VAL A 367 -2.86 20.28 7.63
N VAL A 368 -2.30 19.56 8.60
CA VAL A 368 -3.07 18.77 9.58
C VAL A 368 -3.32 19.53 10.88
N GLY A 369 -2.51 20.54 11.19
CA GLY A 369 -2.68 21.39 12.38
C GLY A 369 -4.05 22.08 12.43
N PRO A 370 -4.54 22.74 11.36
CA PRO A 370 -5.87 23.33 11.34
C PRO A 370 -7.00 22.33 11.60
N LEU A 371 -6.89 21.11 11.07
CA LEU A 371 -7.87 20.05 11.31
C LEU A 371 -7.95 19.70 12.80
N VAL A 372 -6.81 19.38 13.42
CA VAL A 372 -6.77 18.98 14.83
C VAL A 372 -7.14 20.15 15.74
N ALA A 373 -6.69 21.37 15.44
CA ALA A 373 -7.07 22.57 16.19
C ALA A 373 -8.59 22.81 16.12
N THR A 374 -9.21 22.59 14.97
CA THR A 374 -10.66 22.68 14.80
C THR A 374 -11.38 21.64 15.66
N ARG A 375 -10.91 20.38 15.67
CA ARG A 375 -11.49 19.29 16.48
C ARG A 375 -11.39 19.55 17.99
N VAL A 376 -10.30 20.14 18.44
CA VAL A 376 -10.13 20.53 19.85
C VAL A 376 -11.02 21.73 20.19
N LEU A 377 -11.08 22.75 19.32
CA LEU A 377 -11.89 23.95 19.57
C LEU A 377 -13.38 23.64 19.63
N GLN A 378 -13.85 22.63 18.88
CA GLN A 378 -15.24 22.14 18.89
C GLN A 378 -15.75 21.74 20.28
N LEU A 379 -14.86 21.41 21.22
CA LEU A 379 -15.24 21.17 22.62
C LEU A 379 -15.77 22.43 23.33
N PHE A 380 -15.57 23.61 22.76
CA PHE A 380 -15.86 24.90 23.38
C PHE A 380 -16.73 25.84 22.53
N ILE A 381 -17.12 25.44 21.30
CA ILE A 381 -17.83 26.30 20.34
C ILE A 381 -19.08 25.60 19.78
N GLY A 382 -20.07 26.39 19.32
CA GLY A 382 -21.30 25.89 18.72
C GLY A 382 -21.25 25.64 17.20
N GLU A 383 -22.31 25.02 16.69
CA GLU A 383 -22.48 24.53 15.30
C GLU A 383 -22.14 25.49 14.14
N PRO A 384 -22.51 26.78 14.13
CA PRO A 384 -22.20 27.63 12.98
C PRO A 384 -20.70 27.89 12.83
N VAL A 385 -19.97 27.96 13.95
CA VAL A 385 -18.52 28.18 13.95
C VAL A 385 -17.78 26.87 13.66
N SER A 386 -18.27 25.75 14.20
CA SER A 386 -17.67 24.42 13.96
C SER A 386 -17.71 24.02 12.48
N GLY A 387 -18.85 24.24 11.82
CA GLY A 387 -19.02 23.94 10.39
C GLY A 387 -18.08 24.74 9.50
N ALA A 388 -17.93 26.05 9.75
CA ALA A 388 -17.04 26.93 9.00
C ALA A 388 -15.55 26.50 9.14
N LEU A 389 -15.12 26.16 10.36
CA LEU A 389 -13.75 25.72 10.62
C LEU A 389 -13.45 24.36 9.98
N ASN A 390 -14.41 23.43 9.97
CA ASN A 390 -14.27 22.14 9.28
C ASN A 390 -14.13 22.33 7.77
N ALA A 391 -14.93 23.22 7.18
CA ALA A 391 -14.84 23.54 5.75
C ALA A 391 -13.47 24.13 5.39
N LEU A 392 -12.97 25.07 6.20
CA LEU A 392 -11.65 25.68 6.01
C LEU A 392 -10.52 24.65 6.12
N SER A 393 -10.55 23.79 7.14
CA SER A 393 -9.56 22.72 7.33
C SER A 393 -9.57 21.73 6.16
N THR A 394 -10.76 21.39 5.66
CA THR A 394 -10.92 20.53 4.48
C THR A 394 -10.34 21.18 3.23
N LEU A 395 -10.59 22.48 3.02
CA LEU A 395 -10.03 23.23 1.91
C LEU A 395 -8.49 23.25 1.94
N VAL A 396 -7.89 23.41 3.11
CA VAL A 396 -6.42 23.35 3.30
C VAL A 396 -5.86 21.98 2.89
N ILE A 397 -6.52 20.88 3.28
CA ILE A 397 -6.12 19.52 2.91
C ILE A 397 -6.24 19.31 1.39
N VAL A 398 -7.38 19.70 0.81
CA VAL A 398 -7.62 19.59 -0.64
C VAL A 398 -6.56 20.36 -1.43
N LEU A 399 -6.28 21.60 -1.01
CA LEU A 399 -5.24 22.43 -1.63
C LEU A 399 -3.86 21.77 -1.53
N ALA A 400 -3.53 21.19 -0.36
CA ALA A 400 -2.26 20.49 -0.18
C ALA A 400 -2.09 19.28 -1.11
N VAL A 401 -3.18 18.55 -1.41
CA VAL A 401 -3.18 17.41 -2.34
C VAL A 401 -3.09 17.86 -3.79
N VAL A 402 -3.87 18.86 -4.18
CA VAL A 402 -3.97 19.35 -5.57
C VAL A 402 -2.67 20.04 -6.01
N MET A 403 -2.03 20.83 -5.15
CA MET A 403 -0.80 21.58 -5.48
C MET A 403 0.41 20.70 -5.87
N VAL A 404 0.37 19.40 -5.54
CA VAL A 404 1.44 18.44 -5.88
C VAL A 404 1.59 18.23 -7.40
N VAL A 405 0.49 18.33 -8.16
CA VAL A 405 0.47 18.02 -9.60
C VAL A 405 1.06 19.12 -10.48
N PRO A 406 0.64 20.40 -10.37
CA PRO A 406 1.03 21.43 -11.32
C PRO A 406 2.46 21.96 -11.14
N THR A 407 3.15 21.63 -10.05
CA THR A 407 4.47 22.20 -9.74
C THR A 407 5.60 21.34 -10.32
N ARG A 408 6.57 21.96 -11.02
CA ARG A 408 7.79 21.28 -11.53
C ARG A 408 8.59 20.56 -10.44
N SER A 409 8.47 21.01 -9.19
CA SER A 409 9.10 20.44 -8.00
C SER A 409 8.18 19.59 -7.13
N HIS A 410 6.92 19.37 -7.55
CA HIS A 410 5.91 18.60 -6.81
C HIS A 410 5.71 19.06 -5.34
N ARG A 411 5.87 20.36 -5.11
CA ARG A 411 5.69 21.02 -3.80
C ARG A 411 4.20 21.02 -3.44
N SER A 412 3.88 20.55 -2.23
CA SER A 412 2.56 20.75 -1.63
C SER A 412 2.48 22.14 -0.99
N LEU A 413 1.29 22.53 -0.51
CA LEU A 413 1.06 23.77 0.25
C LEU A 413 2.15 24.05 1.31
N SER A 414 2.52 23.02 2.08
CA SER A 414 3.57 23.11 3.10
C SER A 414 4.95 23.46 2.54
N GLY A 415 5.31 22.95 1.35
CA GLY A 415 6.58 23.25 0.69
C GLY A 415 6.58 24.63 0.03
N TRP A 416 5.43 25.05 -0.51
CA TRP A 416 5.25 26.38 -1.07
C TRP A 416 5.40 27.48 0.01
N LEU A 417 4.73 27.32 1.16
CA LEU A 417 4.80 28.30 2.26
C LEU A 417 6.17 28.39 2.94
N THR A 418 6.92 27.29 3.00
CA THR A 418 8.21 27.24 3.72
C THR A 418 9.44 27.33 2.82
N GLY A 419 9.23 27.28 1.49
CA GLY A 419 10.30 27.22 0.50
C GLY A 419 11.02 25.87 0.40
N ALA A 420 10.58 24.85 1.16
CA ALA A 420 11.21 23.53 1.17
C ALA A 420 10.91 22.72 -0.10
N ASP A 421 11.93 22.07 -0.62
CA ASP A 421 11.85 21.08 -1.69
C ASP A 421 11.74 19.66 -1.13
N MET A 422 11.35 18.71 -1.98
CA MET A 422 11.36 17.29 -1.67
C MET A 422 12.40 16.59 -2.52
N VAL A 423 13.23 15.75 -1.89
CA VAL A 423 14.24 14.94 -2.55
C VAL A 423 14.12 13.48 -2.11
N ASP A 424 14.73 12.59 -2.88
CA ASP A 424 14.89 11.20 -2.48
C ASP A 424 15.92 11.11 -1.36
N SER A 425 15.55 10.61 -0.19
CA SER A 425 16.47 10.41 0.93
C SER A 425 17.70 9.54 0.60
N ARG A 426 17.61 8.72 -0.46
CA ARG A 426 18.75 7.92 -0.96
C ARG A 426 19.79 8.77 -1.69
N SER A 427 19.43 9.90 -2.30
CA SER A 427 20.41 10.82 -2.92
C SER A 427 21.16 11.68 -1.89
N VAL A 428 20.72 11.63 -0.63
CA VAL A 428 21.25 12.42 0.50
C VAL A 428 22.17 11.56 1.38
N THR A 429 22.18 10.24 1.17
CA THR A 429 23.04 9.31 1.92
C THR A 429 24.26 9.01 1.05
N PRO A 430 25.50 9.17 1.53
CA PRO A 430 26.66 8.69 0.77
C PRO A 430 26.46 7.19 0.54
N THR A 431 26.35 6.78 -0.71
CA THR A 431 26.48 5.37 -1.06
C THR A 431 27.87 4.96 -0.62
N VAL A 432 27.98 4.11 0.41
CA VAL A 432 29.22 3.35 0.62
C VAL A 432 29.43 2.60 -0.68
N ALA A 433 30.40 3.04 -1.47
CA ALA A 433 30.84 2.30 -2.63
C ALA A 433 31.18 0.89 -2.12
N GLY A 434 30.51 -0.12 -2.67
CA GLY A 434 30.92 -1.50 -2.43
C GLY A 434 32.40 -1.65 -2.83
N PRO A 435 33.18 -2.52 -2.16
CA PRO A 435 34.59 -2.67 -2.49
C PRO A 435 34.72 -2.94 -3.98
N GLY A 436 35.52 -2.10 -4.64
CA GLY A 436 35.68 -2.07 -6.08
C GLY A 436 36.07 -3.44 -6.63
N ALA A 437 35.44 -3.79 -7.74
CA ALA A 437 36.00 -4.77 -8.67
C ALA A 437 37.33 -4.22 -9.17
N GLY A 438 38.41 -4.75 -8.64
CA GLY A 438 39.77 -4.29 -8.90
C GLY A 438 40.78 -5.15 -8.17
N ASP A 439 40.73 -6.47 -8.38
CA ASP A 439 41.95 -7.28 -8.29
C ASP A 439 41.88 -8.43 -9.30
N THR A 440 42.67 -8.28 -10.36
CA THR A 440 43.00 -9.33 -11.32
C THR A 440 44.31 -9.96 -10.87
N GLY A 441 44.29 -11.20 -10.37
CA GLY A 441 45.53 -11.86 -9.97
C GLY A 441 45.41 -13.27 -9.37
N VAL A 442 45.28 -14.28 -10.25
CA VAL A 442 45.92 -15.62 -10.16
C VAL A 442 45.61 -16.56 -8.98
N GLY A 443 44.93 -17.68 -9.30
CA GLY A 443 45.40 -19.04 -8.94
C GLY A 443 44.58 -19.84 -7.92
N GLY A 444 44.00 -20.98 -8.36
CA GLY A 444 43.71 -22.12 -7.48
C GLY A 444 42.34 -22.78 -7.64
N SER A 445 42.33 -23.87 -8.40
CA SER A 445 41.30 -24.92 -8.54
C SER A 445 40.54 -25.35 -7.27
N GLY A 446 39.23 -25.68 -7.41
CA GLY A 446 38.53 -26.53 -6.43
C GLY A 446 37.00 -26.54 -6.52
N ALA A 447 36.49 -27.50 -7.29
CA ALA A 447 35.14 -28.10 -7.38
C ALA A 447 34.03 -27.81 -6.32
N ALA A 448 32.79 -27.89 -6.85
CA ALA A 448 31.56 -28.46 -6.27
C ALA A 448 30.51 -27.54 -5.60
N ASP A 449 29.43 -27.28 -6.36
CA ASP A 449 28.01 -27.29 -5.93
C ASP A 449 27.62 -28.73 -5.45
N PRO A 450 26.42 -29.02 -4.85
CA PRO A 450 25.24 -28.16 -4.61
C PRO A 450 24.50 -28.36 -3.26
N ALA A 451 23.51 -27.50 -2.98
CA ALA A 451 22.10 -27.84 -2.63
C ALA A 451 21.23 -26.58 -2.39
#